data_AF-A0A7U5JVE1-F1
#
_entry.id   AF-A0A7U5JVE1-F1
#
_cell.length_a   1.000
_cell.length_b   1.000
_cell.length_c   1.000
_cell.angle_alpha   90.00
_cell.angle_beta   90.00
_cell.angle_gamma   90.00
#
_symmetry.space_group_name_H-M   'P 1'
#
loop_
_entity.id
_entity.type
_entity.pdbx_description
1 polymer ?
#
loop_
_entity_poly.entity_id
_entity_poly.type
_entity_poly.pdbx_seq_one_letter_code
_entity_poly.pdbx_strand_id
1 'polypeptide(L)' 'MINIFLGLIIIMSIIFLLLGIKRKSRLTIFFSAIAFIAPLLYLGFRNWIILLPLVPAISFVISDLLIKKRDSAQG' A
#
# COMPACT_ATOMS: atom_id res chain seq x y z
N MET A 1 16.21 -9.18 14.97
CA MET A 1 15.92 -9.80 13.65
C MET A 1 14.60 -9.33 13.06
N ILE A 2 13.46 -9.43 13.76
CA ILE A 2 12.12 -9.10 13.20
C ILE A 2 12.05 -7.69 12.57
N ASN A 3 12.67 -6.68 13.19
CA ASN A 3 12.66 -5.30 12.72
C ASN A 3 13.41 -5.10 11.39
N ILE A 4 14.42 -5.92 11.11
CA ILE A 4 15.19 -5.86 9.85
C ILE A 4 14.35 -6.41 8.70
N PHE A 5 13.67 -7.54 8.92
CA PHE A 5 12.73 -8.12 7.95
C PHE A 5 11.55 -7.19 7.67
N LEU A 6 11.02 -6.52 8.70
CA LEU A 6 9.97 -5.52 8.54
C LEU A 6 10.43 -4.30 7.73
N GLY A 7 11.64 -3.78 8.00
CA GLY A 7 12.23 -2.72 7.17
C GLY A 7 12.34 -3.12 5.70
N LEU A 8 12.78 -4.36 5.42
CA LEU A 8 12.85 -4.92 4.08
C LEU A 8 11.48 -5.00 3.38
N ILE A 9 10.44 -5.44 4.09
CA ILE A 9 9.07 -5.52 3.55
C ILE A 9 8.52 -4.13 3.20
N ILE A 10 8.82 -3.12 4.03
CA ILE A 10 8.42 -1.73 3.77
C ILE A 10 9.10 -1.21 2.50
N ILE A 11 10.42 -1.43 2.36
CA ILE A 11 11.18 -1.02 1.16
C ILE A 11 10.65 -1.73 -0.10
N MET A 12 10.45 -3.05 -0.03
CA MET A 12 9.86 -3.84 -1.13
C MET A 12 8.47 -3.32 -1.53
N SER A 13 7.63 -2.98 -0.56
CA SER A 13 6.28 -2.45 -0.81
C SER A 13 6.30 -1.08 -1.49
N ILE A 14 7.25 -0.19 -1.11
CA ILE A 14 7.43 1.10 -1.77
C ILE A 14 7.85 0.91 -3.24
N ILE A 15 8.79 -0.01 -3.51
CA ILE A 15 9.22 -0.33 -4.87
C ILE A 15 8.03 -0.86 -5.69
N PHE A 16 7.23 -1.75 -5.11
CA PHE A 16 6.05 -2.30 -5.76
C PHE A 16 4.98 -1.22 -6.05
N LEU A 17 4.82 -0.26 -5.14
CA LEU A 17 3.90 0.87 -5.29
C LEU A 17 4.35 1.78 -6.44
N LEU A 18 5.63 2.15 -6.50
CA LEU A 18 6.21 2.91 -7.61
C LEU A 18 6.07 2.17 -8.95
N LEU A 19 6.27 0.84 -8.96
CA LEU A 19 6.09 0.02 -10.15
C LEU A 19 4.62 -0.04 -10.59
N GLY A 20 3.69 -0.19 -9.64
CA GLY A 20 2.25 -0.19 -9.90
C GLY A 20 1.76 1.13 -10.48
N ILE A 21 2.27 2.24 -9.94
CA ILE A 21 2.06 3.58 -10.51
C ILE A 21 2.62 3.60 -11.94
N LYS A 22 3.88 3.22 -12.16
CA LYS A 22 4.50 3.23 -13.50
C LYS A 22 3.71 2.42 -14.52
N ARG A 23 3.22 1.23 -14.14
CA ARG A 23 2.42 0.33 -15.00
C ARG A 23 0.96 0.79 -15.23
N LYS A 24 0.50 1.89 -14.62
CA LYS A 24 -0.90 2.36 -14.68
C LYS A 24 -1.93 1.29 -14.27
N SER A 25 -1.51 0.30 -13.48
CA SER A 25 -2.37 -0.82 -13.11
C SER A 25 -3.00 -0.56 -11.75
N ARG A 26 -4.30 -0.27 -11.74
CA ARG A 26 -5.10 -0.07 -10.52
C ARG A 26 -4.97 -1.25 -9.57
N LEU A 27 -4.95 -2.47 -10.11
CA LEU A 27 -4.79 -3.69 -9.34
C LEU A 27 -3.40 -3.76 -8.67
N THR A 28 -2.34 -3.38 -9.37
CA THR A 28 -0.99 -3.40 -8.81
C THR A 28 -0.79 -2.34 -7.72
N ILE A 29 -1.40 -1.16 -7.88
CA ILE A 29 -1.41 -0.12 -6.83
C ILE A 29 -2.21 -0.61 -5.61
N PHE A 30 -3.32 -1.31 -5.82
CA PHE A 30 -4.13 -1.89 -4.75
C PHE A 30 -3.35 -2.91 -3.93
N PHE A 31 -2.76 -3.91 -4.58
CA PHE A 31 -1.98 -4.95 -3.89
C PHE A 31 -0.73 -4.39 -3.20
N SER A 32 -0.06 -3.40 -3.81
CA SER A 32 1.10 -2.76 -3.17
C SER A 32 0.72 -1.93 -1.95
N ALA A 33 -0.42 -1.23 -1.98
CA ALA A 33 -0.93 -0.50 -0.81
C ALA A 33 -1.27 -1.45 0.34
N ILE A 34 -1.87 -2.62 0.06
CA ILE A 34 -2.13 -3.66 1.07
C ILE A 34 -0.81 -4.16 1.67
N ALA A 35 0.15 -4.50 0.80
CA ALA A 35 1.47 -4.99 1.20
C ALA A 35 2.23 -3.98 2.07
N PHE A 36 1.98 -2.69 1.88
CA PHE A 36 2.57 -1.62 2.70
C PHE A 36 1.84 -1.41 4.03
N ILE A 37 0.51 -1.38 4.03
CA ILE A 37 -0.31 -1.04 5.20
C ILE A 37 -0.30 -2.17 6.25
N ALA A 38 -0.31 -3.44 5.81
CA ALA A 38 -0.32 -4.60 6.70
C ALA A 38 0.86 -4.63 7.70
N PRO A 39 2.14 -4.50 7.27
CA PRO A 39 3.26 -4.43 8.19
C PRO A 39 3.27 -3.15 9.03
N LEU A 40 2.73 -2.04 8.52
CA LEU A 40 2.56 -0.80 9.29
C LEU A 40 1.59 -1.00 10.47
N LEU A 41 0.46 -1.66 10.22
CA LEU A 41 -0.53 -1.99 11.25
C LEU A 41 0.06 -2.93 12.30
N TYR A 42 0.83 -3.94 11.86
CA TYR A 42 1.51 -4.88 12.75
C TYR A 42 2.47 -4.17 13.73
N LEU A 43 3.18 -3.13 13.27
CA LEU A 43 4.09 -2.34 14.13
C LEU A 43 3.35 -1.34 15.03
N GLY A 44 2.32 -0.68 14.51
CA GLY A 44 1.68 0.47 15.15
C GLY A 44 0.60 0.12 16.17
N PHE A 45 -0.02 -1.06 16.08
CA PHE A 45 -1.23 -1.37 16.85
C PHE A 45 -1.18 -2.75 17.52
N ARG A 46 -1.48 -2.76 18.83
CA ARG A 46 -1.58 -4.00 19.62
C ARG A 46 -2.72 -4.93 19.14
N ASN A 47 -3.83 -4.35 18.66
CA ASN A 47 -4.98 -5.05 18.09
C ASN A 47 -5.06 -4.88 16.56
N TRP A 48 -3.93 -4.96 15.86
CA TRP A 48 -3.84 -4.82 14.41
C TRP A 48 -4.81 -5.71 13.62
N ILE A 49 -5.15 -6.89 14.16
CA ILE A 49 -6.09 -7.85 13.56
C ILE A 49 -7.49 -7.24 13.33
N ILE A 50 -7.96 -6.38 14.24
CA ILE A 50 -9.28 -5.73 14.12
C ILE A 50 -9.29 -4.72 12.96
N LEU A 51 -8.12 -4.18 12.59
CA LEU A 51 -7.95 -3.22 11.52
C LEU A 51 -7.67 -3.88 10.17
N LEU A 52 -7.36 -5.19 10.12
CA LEU A 52 -7.12 -5.94 8.88
C LEU A 52 -8.27 -5.83 7.86
N PRO A 53 -9.55 -5.92 8.24
CA PRO A 53 -10.65 -5.76 7.30
C PRO A 53 -10.72 -4.37 6.67
N LEU A 54 -10.13 -3.35 7.33
CA LEU A 54 -10.10 -1.98 6.83
C LEU A 54 -9.01 -1.77 5.77
N VAL A 55 -7.96 -2.60 5.78
CA VAL A 55 -6.83 -2.52 4.84
C VAL A 55 -7.29 -2.51 3.37
N PRO A 56 -8.12 -3.46 2.88
CA PRO A 56 -8.58 -3.43 1.50
C PRO A 56 -9.41 -2.17 1.19
N ALA A 57 -10.22 -1.67 2.12
CA ALA A 57 -10.97 -0.42 1.90
C ALA A 57 -10.04 0.79 1.73
N ILE A 58 -9.04 0.94 2.62
CA ILE A 58 -8.04 2.01 2.52
C ILE A 58 -7.24 1.87 1.22
N SER A 59 -6.78 0.66 0.88
CA SER A 59 -6.02 0.40 -0.34
C SER A 59 -6.82 0.69 -1.62
N PHE A 60 -8.13 0.46 -1.60
CA PHE A 60 -9.01 0.83 -2.70
C PHE A 60 -9.07 2.34 -2.88
N VAL A 61 -9.30 3.10 -1.79
CA VAL A 61 -9.35 4.56 -1.81
C VAL A 61 -8.03 5.16 -2.28
N ILE A 62 -6.89 4.66 -1.77
CA ILE A 62 -5.56 5.11 -2.19
C ILE A 62 -5.34 4.85 -3.69
N SER A 63 -5.70 3.66 -4.17
CA SER A 63 -5.54 3.31 -5.59
C SER A 63 -6.37 4.21 -6.50
N ASP A 64 -7.61 4.49 -6.09
CA ASP A 64 -8.52 5.37 -6.81
C ASP A 64 -8.01 6.81 -6.85
N LEU A 65 -7.61 7.35 -5.69
CA LEU A 65 -7.04 8.70 -5.57
C LEU A 65 -5.76 8.87 -6.38
N LEU A 66 -4.86 7.88 -6.35
CA LEU A 66 -3.60 7.96 -7.09
C LEU A 66 -3.82 7.98 -8.61
N ILE A 67 -4.77 7.19 -9.11
CA ILE A 67 -5.10 7.16 -10.54
C ILE A 67 -5.78 8.47 -10.94
N LYS A 68 -6.79 8.91 -10.18
CA LYS A 68 -7.51 10.15 -10.45
C LYS A 68 -6.60 11.38 -10.43
N LYS A 69 -5.67 11.47 -9.45
CA LYS A 69 -4.69 12.55 -9.36
C LYS A 69 -3.72 12.55 -10.55
N ARG A 70 -3.40 11.39 -11.10
CA ARG A 70 -2.51 11.28 -12.26
C ARG A 70 -3.21 11.70 -13.55
N ASP A 71 -4.45 11.28 -13.75
CA ASP A 71 -5.23 11.69 -14.92
C ASP A 71 -5.46 13.22 -14.92
N SER A 72 -5.70 13.81 -13.75
CA SER A 72 -5.81 15.26 -13.60
C SER A 72 -4.50 16.03 -13.74
N ALA A 73 -3.33 15.38 -13.61
CA ALA A 73 -2.01 16.00 -13.74
C ALA A 73 -1.40 15.82 -15.14
N GLN A 74 -2.05 15.05 -16.02
CA GLN A 74 -1.68 14.89 -17.44
C GLN A 74 -2.63 15.66 -18.39
N GLY A 75 -3.61 16.40 -17.85
CA GLY A 75 -4.55 17.25 -18.59
C GLY A 75 -4.16 18.72 -18.56
#